data_AF-A0A4P2Q6N3-F1
#
_entry.id   AF-A0A4P2Q6N3-F1
#
_cell.length_a   1.000
_cell.length_b   1.000
_cell.length_c   1.000
_cell.angle_alpha   90.00
_cell.angle_beta   90.00
_cell.angle_gamma   90.00
#
_symmetry.space_group_name_H-M   'P 1'
#
loop_
_entity.id
_entity.type
_entity.pdbx_description
1 polymer ?
#
loop_
_entity_poly.entity_id
_entity_poly.type
_entity_poly.pdbx_seq_one_letter_code
_entity_poly.pdbx_strand_id
1 'polypeptide(L)'
;MSDIAEMQVQEEVHAEREQHAKDPAVVALEKELEAEREALAAAEAKRERDRQAAVLREQIEETRRRRKEEEALAEAEARHGPLGKKIEAVQTIEGLVIVKAPDGIKARKWMDQHGENPKAQACRELARPCVVYPSLDRFDEIIAERPVVVVSTANAVLKLAGLGGKELGGK
;
A
#
# COMPACT_ATOMS: atom_id res chain seq x y z
N MET A 1 62.36 40.93 24.49
CA MET A 1 61.36 41.47 25.43
C MET A 1 59.91 41.31 24.94
N SER A 2 59.65 40.76 23.74
CA SER A 2 58.30 40.47 23.23
C SER A 2 57.72 39.14 23.76
N ASP A 3 58.56 38.13 23.93
CA ASP A 3 58.10 36.76 24.27
C ASP A 3 57.54 36.60 25.70
N ILE A 4 57.91 37.48 26.63
CA ILE A 4 57.43 37.40 28.03
C ILE A 4 55.98 37.92 28.15
N ALA A 5 55.62 38.92 27.34
CA ALA A 5 54.28 39.48 27.34
C ALA A 5 53.26 38.53 26.68
N GLU A 6 53.63 37.83 25.61
CA GLU A 6 52.75 36.84 24.98
C GLU A 6 52.49 35.61 25.86
N MET A 7 53.47 35.19 26.66
CA MET A 7 53.32 34.05 27.56
C MET A 7 52.39 34.36 28.74
N GLN A 8 52.42 35.58 29.26
CA GLN A 8 51.53 36.03 30.35
C GLN A 8 50.07 36.17 29.90
N VAL A 9 49.83 36.63 28.67
CA VAL A 9 48.48 36.70 28.08
C VAL A 9 47.91 35.30 27.86
N GLN A 10 48.73 34.32 27.47
CA GLN A 10 48.28 32.93 27.33
C GLN A 10 47.93 32.29 28.68
N GLU A 11 48.63 32.62 29.77
CA GLU A 11 48.31 32.14 31.12
C GLU A 11 47.01 32.74 31.68
N GLU A 12 46.77 34.04 31.50
CA GLU A 12 45.51 34.68 31.96
C GLU A 12 44.28 34.13 31.23
N VAL A 13 44.38 33.92 29.91
CA VAL A 13 43.30 33.32 29.12
C VAL A 13 43.03 31.87 29.54
N HIS A 14 44.05 31.14 30.00
CA HIS A 14 43.88 29.79 30.54
C HIS A 14 43.26 29.78 31.94
N ALA A 15 43.64 30.73 32.80
CA ALA A 15 43.09 30.87 34.16
C ALA A 15 41.61 31.30 34.15
N GLU A 16 41.22 32.21 33.25
CA GLU A 16 39.82 32.61 33.08
C GLU A 16 38.96 31.45 32.54
N ARG A 17 39.51 30.62 31.63
CA ARG A 17 38.85 29.40 31.16
C ARG A 17 38.66 28.36 32.28
N GLU A 18 39.62 28.22 33.19
CA GLU A 18 39.48 27.35 34.37
C GLU A 18 38.56 27.90 35.46
N GLN A 19 38.42 29.23 35.58
CA GLN A 19 37.48 29.86 36.51
C GLN A 19 36.03 29.78 36.01
N HIS A 20 35.81 29.96 34.70
CA HIS A 20 34.48 29.75 34.11
C HIS A 20 34.02 28.28 34.19
N ALA A 21 34.95 27.32 34.19
CA ALA A 21 34.65 25.90 34.42
C ALA A 21 34.17 25.59 35.87
N LYS A 22 34.25 26.55 36.80
CA LYS A 22 33.86 26.38 38.21
C LYS A 22 32.64 27.22 38.62
N ASP A 23 32.07 28.01 37.72
CA ASP A 23 30.84 28.75 38.03
C ASP A 23 29.68 27.76 38.21
N PRO A 24 29.09 27.63 39.41
CA PRO A 24 28.01 26.69 39.66
C PRO A 24 26.78 26.96 38.79
N ALA A 25 26.59 28.19 38.30
CA ALA A 25 25.53 28.51 37.35
C ALA A 25 25.80 27.91 35.95
N VAL A 26 27.05 27.93 35.48
CA VAL A 26 27.45 27.33 34.20
C VAL A 26 27.31 25.80 34.27
N VAL A 27 27.79 25.18 35.35
CA VAL A 27 27.65 23.72 35.57
C VAL A 27 26.18 23.29 35.63
N ALA A 28 25.30 24.10 36.25
CA ALA A 28 23.87 23.80 36.30
C ALA A 28 23.22 23.88 34.90
N LEU A 29 23.55 24.90 34.10
CA LEU A 29 23.06 25.05 32.73
C LEU A 29 23.58 23.96 31.79
N GLU A 30 24.84 23.54 31.93
CA GLU A 30 25.40 22.41 31.17
C GLU A 30 24.66 21.11 31.48
N LYS A 31 24.34 20.86 32.74
CA LYS A 31 23.56 19.70 33.16
C LYS A 31 22.12 19.74 32.62
N GLU A 32 21.48 20.90 32.63
CA GLU A 32 20.15 21.09 32.05
C GLU A 32 20.17 20.89 30.52
N LEU A 33 21.18 21.44 29.84
CA LEU A 33 21.38 21.25 28.40
C LEU A 33 21.58 19.77 28.04
N GLU A 34 22.34 19.02 28.84
CA GLU A 34 22.54 17.59 28.61
C GLU A 34 21.24 16.81 28.83
N ALA A 35 20.48 17.12 29.89
CA ALA A 35 19.18 16.50 30.13
C ALA A 35 18.19 16.77 28.99
N GLU A 36 18.15 18.00 28.45
CA GLU A 36 17.32 18.35 27.28
C GLU A 36 17.78 17.63 26.01
N ARG A 37 19.09 17.47 25.81
CA ARG A 37 19.64 16.68 24.68
C ARG A 37 19.27 15.21 24.78
N GLU A 38 19.39 14.61 25.96
CA GLU A 38 18.96 13.23 26.21
C GLU A 38 17.45 13.07 25.97
N ALA A 39 16.63 14.02 26.44
CA ALA A 39 15.19 14.02 26.22
C ALA A 39 14.84 14.13 24.73
N LEU A 40 15.51 15.01 23.98
CA LEU A 40 15.34 15.15 22.53
C LEU A 40 15.74 13.86 21.80
N ALA A 41 16.90 13.29 22.11
CA ALA A 41 17.39 12.05 21.52
C ALA A 41 16.43 10.88 21.80
N ALA A 42 15.89 10.78 23.02
CA ALA A 42 14.89 9.79 23.38
C ALA A 42 13.57 9.97 22.60
N ALA A 43 13.11 11.21 22.43
CA ALA A 43 11.92 11.52 21.64
C ALA A 43 12.10 11.20 20.15
N GLU A 44 13.27 11.48 19.58
CA GLU A 44 13.63 11.12 18.21
C GLU A 44 13.70 9.61 18.02
N ALA A 45 14.39 8.90 18.92
CA ALA A 45 14.47 7.44 18.89
C ALA A 45 13.09 6.79 19.00
N LYS A 46 12.18 7.35 19.82
CA LYS A 46 10.79 6.89 19.90
C LYS A 46 10.05 7.10 18.57
N ARG A 47 10.11 8.30 17.99
CA ARG A 47 9.47 8.60 16.69
C ARG A 47 9.98 7.67 15.58
N GLU A 48 11.28 7.41 15.55
CA GLU A 48 11.86 6.51 14.56
C GLU A 48 11.41 5.06 14.75
N ARG A 49 11.38 4.57 16.00
CA ARG A 49 10.81 3.24 16.31
C ARG A 49 9.34 3.13 15.90
N ASP A 50 8.54 4.15 16.17
CA ASP A 50 7.12 4.16 15.80
C ASP A 50 6.93 4.17 14.28
N ARG A 51 7.76 4.90 13.53
CA ARG A 51 7.77 4.87 12.06
C ARG A 51 8.15 3.50 11.52
N GLN A 52 9.24 2.91 12.03
CA GLN A 52 9.69 1.58 11.64
C GLN A 52 8.61 0.53 11.94
N ALA A 53 7.98 0.61 13.11
CA ALA A 53 6.87 -0.27 13.47
C ALA A 53 5.66 -0.10 12.54
N ALA A 54 5.32 1.13 12.14
CA ALA A 54 4.24 1.38 11.19
C ALA A 54 4.52 0.77 9.81
N VAL A 55 5.74 0.97 9.28
CA VAL A 55 6.18 0.37 8.00
C VAL A 55 6.13 -1.16 8.06
N LEU A 56 6.65 -1.76 9.13
CA LEU A 56 6.62 -3.22 9.30
C LEU A 56 5.19 -3.77 9.39
N ARG A 57 4.28 -3.06 10.07
CA ARG A 57 2.86 -3.44 10.13
C ARG A 57 2.21 -3.41 8.75
N GLU A 58 2.46 -2.36 7.97
CA GLU A 58 1.95 -2.26 6.60
C GLU A 58 2.46 -3.39 5.71
N GLN A 59 3.77 -3.69 5.77
CA GLN A 59 4.37 -4.80 5.04
C GLN A 59 3.77 -6.16 5.43
N ILE A 60 3.51 -6.37 6.73
CA ILE A 60 2.86 -7.60 7.21
C ILE A 60 1.44 -7.72 6.64
N GLU A 61 0.64 -6.66 6.69
CA GLU A 61 -0.73 -6.68 6.18
C GLU A 61 -0.76 -6.86 4.65
N GLU A 62 0.13 -6.19 3.91
CA GLU A 62 0.26 -6.41 2.46
C GLU A 62 0.64 -7.86 2.15
N THR A 63 1.62 -8.42 2.87
CA THR A 63 2.06 -9.81 2.68
C THR A 63 0.92 -10.78 3.00
N ARG A 64 0.15 -10.53 4.07
CA ARG A 64 -1.05 -11.32 4.42
C ARG A 64 -2.10 -11.25 3.32
N ARG A 65 -2.35 -10.07 2.76
CA ARG A 65 -3.29 -9.90 1.64
C ARG A 65 -2.83 -10.70 0.42
N ARG A 66 -1.57 -10.51 -0.02
CA ARG A 66 -1.00 -11.24 -1.18
C ARG A 66 -1.07 -12.75 -0.98
N ARG A 67 -0.76 -13.24 0.23
CA ARG A 67 -0.87 -14.67 0.55
C ARG A 67 -2.30 -15.18 0.37
N LYS A 68 -3.31 -14.47 0.90
CA LYS A 68 -4.72 -14.85 0.75
C LYS A 68 -5.16 -14.82 -0.72
N GLU A 69 -4.70 -13.83 -1.48
CA GLU A 69 -4.97 -13.71 -2.91
C GLU A 69 -4.37 -14.89 -3.70
N GLU A 70 -3.14 -15.29 -3.39
CA GLU A 70 -2.48 -16.45 -3.99
C GLU A 70 -3.18 -17.77 -3.62
N GLU A 71 -3.56 -17.94 -2.35
CA GLU A 71 -4.33 -19.11 -1.89
C GLU A 71 -5.69 -19.20 -2.62
N ALA A 72 -6.38 -18.07 -2.78
CA ALA A 72 -7.65 -18.00 -3.49
C ALA A 72 -7.49 -18.28 -5.00
N LEU A 73 -6.39 -17.81 -5.61
CA LEU A 73 -6.07 -18.10 -7.01
C LEU A 73 -5.81 -19.59 -7.21
N ALA A 74 -4.98 -20.20 -6.38
CA ALA A 74 -4.71 -21.64 -6.42
C ALA A 74 -5.99 -22.48 -6.22
N GLU A 75 -6.86 -22.09 -5.29
CA GLU A 75 -8.16 -22.74 -5.08
C GLU A 75 -9.07 -22.59 -6.29
N ALA A 76 -9.12 -21.41 -6.91
CA ALA A 76 -9.90 -21.15 -8.10
C ALA A 76 -9.38 -21.96 -9.31
N GLU A 77 -8.05 -22.04 -9.49
CA GLU A 77 -7.43 -22.84 -10.55
C GLU A 77 -7.75 -24.33 -10.39
N ALA A 78 -7.66 -24.85 -9.16
CA ALA A 78 -7.98 -26.24 -8.87
C ALA A 78 -9.45 -26.58 -9.15
N ARG A 79 -10.38 -25.65 -8.88
CA ARG A 79 -11.83 -25.89 -9.04
C ARG A 79 -12.37 -25.61 -10.43
N HIS A 80 -11.89 -24.56 -11.08
CA HIS A 80 -12.47 -24.03 -12.31
C HIS A 80 -11.57 -24.22 -13.52
N GLY A 81 -10.28 -24.52 -13.31
CA GLY A 81 -9.28 -24.69 -14.34
C GLY A 81 -8.31 -23.51 -14.44
N PRO A 82 -7.31 -23.61 -15.33
CA PRO A 82 -6.14 -22.72 -15.31
C PRO A 82 -6.47 -21.26 -15.63
N LEU A 83 -5.68 -20.35 -15.04
CA LEU A 83 -5.72 -18.91 -15.31
C LEU A 83 -5.46 -18.61 -16.80
N GLY A 84 -6.21 -17.64 -17.33
CA GLY A 84 -6.17 -17.22 -18.73
C GLY A 84 -6.88 -18.18 -19.70
N LYS A 85 -7.41 -19.33 -19.23
CA LYS A 85 -8.20 -20.25 -20.06
C LYS A 85 -9.61 -20.46 -19.53
N LYS A 86 -9.74 -20.73 -18.22
CA LYS A 86 -11.03 -21.00 -17.58
C LYS A 86 -11.40 -20.00 -16.51
N ILE A 87 -10.39 -19.36 -15.92
CA ILE A 87 -10.55 -18.24 -15.01
C ILE A 87 -9.69 -17.06 -15.43
N GLU A 88 -10.03 -15.87 -14.96
CA GLU A 88 -9.27 -14.63 -15.16
C GLU A 88 -9.23 -13.86 -13.85
N ALA A 89 -8.11 -13.20 -13.60
CA ALA A 89 -7.85 -12.43 -12.39
C ALA A 89 -7.85 -10.94 -12.73
N VAL A 90 -8.62 -10.16 -11.98
CA VAL A 90 -8.69 -8.70 -12.10
C VAL A 90 -8.17 -8.11 -10.80
N GLN A 91 -6.96 -7.54 -10.85
CA GLN A 91 -6.40 -6.83 -9.72
C GLN A 91 -7.05 -5.46 -9.60
N THR A 92 -7.64 -5.17 -8.43
CA THR A 92 -8.13 -3.83 -8.08
C THR A 92 -7.34 -3.28 -6.89
N ILE A 93 -7.59 -2.02 -6.54
CA ILE A 93 -6.97 -1.41 -5.36
C ILE A 93 -7.60 -1.99 -4.07
N GLU A 94 -8.86 -2.38 -4.14
CA GLU A 94 -9.64 -2.98 -3.03
C GLU A 94 -9.35 -4.47 -2.83
N GLY A 95 -8.76 -5.12 -3.83
CA GLY A 95 -8.32 -6.51 -3.77
C GLY A 95 -8.41 -7.26 -5.10
N LEU A 96 -8.13 -8.55 -5.06
CA LEU A 96 -8.27 -9.44 -6.20
C LEU A 96 -9.74 -9.83 -6.45
N VAL A 97 -10.18 -9.76 -7.71
CA VAL A 97 -11.43 -10.38 -8.19
C VAL A 97 -11.08 -11.48 -9.18
N ILE A 98 -11.55 -12.70 -8.93
CA ILE A 98 -11.37 -13.84 -9.82
C ILE A 98 -12.73 -14.18 -10.43
N VAL A 99 -12.76 -14.32 -11.74
CA VAL A 99 -13.94 -14.75 -12.49
C VAL A 99 -13.69 -16.04 -13.25
N LYS A 100 -14.73 -16.85 -13.42
CA LYS A 100 -14.72 -18.01 -14.32
C LYS A 100 -15.38 -17.69 -15.66
N ALA A 101 -15.12 -18.53 -16.65
CA ALA A 101 -15.76 -18.43 -17.95
C ALA A 101 -17.29 -18.48 -17.82
N PRO A 102 -18.03 -17.62 -18.55
CA PRO A 102 -19.48 -17.64 -18.54
C PRO A 102 -20.01 -18.83 -19.35
N ASP A 103 -21.31 -19.08 -19.24
CA ASP A 103 -22.00 -19.91 -20.22
C ASP A 103 -22.00 -19.20 -21.58
N GLY A 104 -21.52 -19.88 -22.63
CA GLY A 104 -21.32 -19.27 -23.95
C GLY A 104 -22.63 -18.76 -24.58
N ILE A 105 -23.75 -19.46 -24.37
CA ILE A 105 -25.06 -19.05 -24.90
C ILE A 105 -25.53 -17.78 -24.19
N LYS A 106 -25.40 -17.73 -22.86
CA LYS A 106 -25.74 -16.54 -22.07
C LYS A 106 -24.86 -15.34 -22.43
N ALA A 107 -23.55 -15.54 -22.55
CA ALA A 107 -22.62 -14.48 -22.94
C ALA A 107 -22.92 -13.93 -24.33
N ARG A 108 -23.20 -14.82 -25.30
CA ARG A 108 -23.56 -14.42 -26.66
C ARG A 108 -24.86 -13.61 -26.68
N LYS A 109 -25.91 -14.12 -26.01
CA LYS A 109 -27.20 -13.43 -25.90
C LYS A 109 -27.06 -12.06 -25.24
N TRP A 110 -26.25 -11.95 -24.19
CA TRP A 110 -25.96 -10.68 -23.54
C TRP A 110 -25.29 -9.69 -24.51
N MET A 111 -24.31 -10.15 -25.29
CA MET A 111 -23.62 -9.30 -26.26
C MET A 111 -24.56 -8.82 -27.39
N ASP A 112 -25.40 -9.73 -27.91
CA ASP A 112 -26.40 -9.38 -28.94
C ASP A 112 -27.43 -8.35 -28.39
N GLN A 113 -27.70 -8.35 -27.08
CA GLN A 113 -28.62 -7.42 -26.43
C GLN A 113 -28.01 -6.05 -26.11
N HIS A 114 -26.76 -5.99 -25.68
CA HIS A 114 -26.15 -4.77 -25.14
C HIS A 114 -25.09 -4.12 -26.05
N GLY A 115 -24.60 -4.84 -27.04
CA GLY A 115 -23.59 -4.35 -27.98
C GLY A 115 -22.24 -4.05 -27.33
N GLU A 116 -21.47 -3.14 -27.96
CA GLU A 116 -20.10 -2.82 -27.56
C GLU A 116 -20.02 -1.85 -26.37
N ASN A 117 -21.06 -1.06 -26.09
CA ASN A 117 -21.07 -0.06 -25.00
C ASN A 117 -22.19 -0.34 -23.97
N PRO A 118 -22.10 -1.46 -23.24
CA PRO A 118 -23.06 -1.84 -22.22
C PRO A 118 -23.06 -0.86 -21.04
N LYS A 119 -24.23 -0.62 -20.45
CA LYS A 119 -24.34 0.13 -19.20
C LYS A 119 -23.75 -0.66 -18.03
N ALA A 120 -23.27 0.03 -17.00
CA ALA A 120 -22.66 -0.59 -15.81
C ALA A 120 -23.54 -1.68 -15.16
N GLN A 121 -24.86 -1.49 -15.13
CA GLN A 121 -25.80 -2.50 -14.62
C GLN A 121 -25.80 -3.78 -15.46
N ALA A 122 -25.74 -3.68 -16.79
CA ALA A 122 -25.63 -4.83 -17.66
C ALA A 122 -24.29 -5.56 -17.47
N CYS A 123 -23.20 -4.81 -17.28
CA CYS A 123 -21.89 -5.38 -16.92
C CYS A 123 -21.96 -6.18 -15.61
N ARG A 124 -22.68 -5.65 -14.60
CA ARG A 124 -22.88 -6.34 -13.31
C ARG A 124 -23.63 -7.65 -13.48
N GLU A 125 -24.70 -7.65 -14.28
CA GLU A 125 -25.51 -8.84 -14.55
C GLU A 125 -24.71 -9.95 -15.25
N LEU A 126 -23.77 -9.58 -16.13
CA LEU A 126 -22.85 -10.51 -16.77
C LEU A 126 -21.76 -11.02 -15.81
N ALA A 127 -21.14 -10.10 -15.06
CA ALA A 127 -19.99 -10.39 -14.22
C ALA A 127 -20.34 -11.20 -12.98
N ARG A 128 -21.41 -10.81 -12.25
CA ARG A 128 -21.74 -11.32 -10.92
C ARG A 128 -21.90 -12.86 -10.85
N PRO A 129 -22.57 -13.54 -11.81
CA PRO A 129 -22.66 -15.01 -11.81
C PRO A 129 -21.33 -15.73 -12.08
N CYS A 130 -20.33 -15.01 -12.56
CA CYS A 130 -19.02 -15.52 -12.93
C CYS A 130 -17.97 -15.28 -11.85
N VAL A 131 -18.24 -14.44 -10.84
CA VAL A 131 -17.32 -14.19 -9.73
C VAL A 131 -17.17 -15.46 -8.89
N VAL A 132 -15.93 -15.88 -8.67
CA VAL A 132 -15.57 -17.00 -7.79
C VAL A 132 -14.83 -16.54 -6.55
N TYR A 133 -14.16 -15.38 -6.62
CA TYR A 133 -13.54 -14.69 -5.50
C TYR A 133 -13.63 -13.17 -5.76
N PRO A 134 -13.87 -12.33 -4.75
CA PRO A 134 -14.20 -12.67 -3.37
C PRO A 134 -15.65 -13.21 -3.26
N SER A 135 -16.24 -13.22 -2.06
CA SER A 135 -17.67 -13.46 -1.91
C SER A 135 -18.50 -12.43 -2.69
N LEU A 136 -19.72 -12.78 -3.10
CA LEU A 136 -20.57 -11.88 -3.89
C LEU A 136 -20.90 -10.58 -3.12
N ASP A 137 -21.07 -10.67 -1.81
CA ASP A 137 -21.31 -9.49 -0.96
C ASP A 137 -20.09 -8.57 -0.96
N ARG A 138 -18.88 -9.14 -0.80
CA ARG A 138 -17.64 -8.35 -0.88
C ARG A 138 -17.41 -7.78 -2.28
N PHE A 139 -17.78 -8.51 -3.32
CA PHE A 139 -17.74 -8.00 -4.69
C PHE A 139 -18.70 -6.82 -4.88
N ASP A 140 -19.91 -6.92 -4.33
CA ASP A 140 -20.91 -5.84 -4.37
C ASP A 140 -20.43 -4.59 -3.58
N GLU A 141 -19.72 -4.77 -2.45
CA GLU A 141 -19.02 -3.69 -1.73
C GLU A 141 -17.92 -3.04 -2.58
N ILE A 142 -17.06 -3.85 -3.21
CA ILE A 142 -15.99 -3.34 -4.09
C ILE A 142 -16.58 -2.52 -5.24
N ILE A 143 -17.71 -2.94 -5.82
CA ILE A 143 -18.40 -2.18 -6.86
C ILE A 143 -18.98 -0.87 -6.31
N ALA A 144 -19.54 -0.89 -5.10
CA ALA A 144 -20.08 0.32 -4.47
C ALA A 144 -18.98 1.36 -4.20
N GLU A 145 -17.80 0.91 -3.77
CA GLU A 145 -16.62 1.75 -3.59
C GLU A 145 -16.05 2.22 -4.95
N ARG A 146 -16.00 1.32 -5.93
CA ARG A 146 -15.44 1.57 -7.27
C ARG A 146 -16.28 0.99 -8.40
N PRO A 147 -17.22 1.76 -8.95
CA PRO A 147 -18.11 1.29 -10.01
C PRO A 147 -17.37 0.81 -11.26
N VAL A 148 -16.19 1.35 -11.58
CA VAL A 148 -15.40 0.97 -12.77
C VAL A 148 -14.96 -0.51 -12.75
N VAL A 149 -14.82 -1.12 -11.56
CA VAL A 149 -14.42 -2.52 -11.42
C VAL A 149 -15.37 -3.44 -12.19
N VAL A 150 -16.66 -3.13 -12.21
CA VAL A 150 -17.67 -3.94 -12.90
C VAL A 150 -17.40 -4.09 -14.39
N VAL A 151 -16.86 -3.05 -15.03
CA VAL A 151 -16.54 -3.05 -16.46
C VAL A 151 -15.32 -3.93 -16.71
N SER A 152 -14.26 -3.78 -15.91
CA SER A 152 -13.07 -4.63 -16.00
C SER A 152 -13.40 -6.11 -15.75
N THR A 153 -14.26 -6.40 -14.78
CA THR A 153 -14.71 -7.76 -14.51
C THR A 153 -15.57 -8.32 -15.65
N ALA A 154 -16.48 -7.55 -16.21
CA ALA A 154 -17.26 -7.98 -17.38
C ALA A 154 -16.37 -8.23 -18.62
N ASN A 155 -15.36 -7.38 -18.85
CA ASN A 155 -14.39 -7.57 -19.92
C ASN A 155 -13.57 -8.86 -19.73
N ALA A 156 -13.15 -9.17 -18.51
CA ALA A 156 -12.49 -10.44 -18.19
C ALA A 156 -13.39 -11.65 -18.51
N VAL A 157 -14.68 -11.57 -18.18
CA VAL A 157 -15.67 -12.61 -18.51
C VAL A 157 -15.85 -12.77 -20.03
N LEU A 158 -15.95 -11.67 -20.78
CA LEU A 158 -16.06 -11.70 -22.25
C LEU A 158 -14.79 -12.22 -22.93
N LYS A 159 -13.62 -11.90 -22.39
CA LYS A 159 -12.33 -12.44 -22.83
C LYS A 159 -12.30 -13.96 -22.71
N LEU A 160 -12.72 -14.50 -21.55
CA LEU A 160 -12.83 -15.94 -21.33
C LEU A 160 -13.86 -16.62 -22.24
N ALA A 161 -14.90 -15.90 -22.67
CA ALA A 161 -15.88 -16.38 -23.65
C ALA A 161 -15.34 -16.40 -25.09
N GLY A 162 -14.13 -15.91 -25.34
CA GLY A 162 -13.56 -15.77 -26.68
C GLY A 162 -14.16 -14.62 -27.50
N LEU A 163 -14.84 -13.68 -26.84
CA LEU A 163 -15.54 -12.57 -27.49
C LEU A 163 -14.74 -11.25 -27.47
N GLY A 164 -13.54 -11.25 -26.87
CA GLY A 164 -12.70 -10.07 -26.62
C GLY A 164 -11.66 -9.72 -27.68
N GLY A 165 -11.90 -10.00 -28.97
CA GLY A 165 -10.96 -9.63 -30.05
C GLY A 165 -10.87 -8.12 -30.33
N LYS A 166 -11.76 -7.32 -29.75
CA LYS A 166 -11.70 -5.85 -29.72
C LYS A 166 -11.88 -5.41 -28.28
N GLU A 167 -10.84 -4.86 -27.67
CA GLU A 167 -10.93 -4.26 -26.35
C GLU A 167 -11.98 -3.14 -26.39
N LEU A 168 -12.98 -3.19 -25.50
CA LEU A 168 -14.03 -2.16 -25.34
C LEU A 168 -13.48 -0.88 -24.66
N GLY A 169 -12.22 -0.54 -24.94
CA GLY A 169 -11.55 0.66 -24.47
C GLY A 169 -11.69 1.76 -25.51
N GLY A 170 -12.68 2.62 -25.34
CA GLY A 170 -12.53 4.01 -25.79
C GLY A 170 -11.28 4.59 -25.14
N LYS A 171 -10.41 5.19 -25.95
CA LYS A 171 -9.29 6.00 -25.46
C LYS A 171 -9.76 7.09 -24.50
#